data_AF-A0A1J3F8T5-F1
#
_entry.id   AF-A0A1J3F8T5-F1
#
_cell.length_a   1.000
_cell.length_b   1.000
_cell.length_c   1.000
_cell.angle_alpha   90.00
_cell.angle_beta   90.00
_cell.angle_gamma   90.00
#
_symmetry.space_group_name_H-M   'P 1'
#
loop_
_entity.id
_entity.type
_entity.pdbx_description
1 polymer ?
#
loop_
_entity_poly.entity_id
_entity_poly.type
_entity_poly.pdbx_seq_one_letter_code
_entity_poly.pdbx_strand_id
1 'polypeptide(L)' 'AMEIRIENPNFGFYEFPTSKGDVMYNGRLVGELKINGQRVASYSAIRREVRTEVSYKDNQGPSVLKNDINRGLIILKIGA' A
#
# COMPACT_ATOMS: atom_id res chain seq x y z
N ALA A 1 -3.49 5.66 5.35
CA ALA A 1 -3.84 5.06 4.05
C ALA A 1 -2.91 5.61 2.98
N MET A 2 -2.65 4.83 1.93
CA MET A 2 -1.78 5.25 0.81
C MET A 2 -2.66 5.80 -0.31
N GLU A 3 -2.27 6.89 -0.94
CA GLU A 3 -2.90 7.36 -2.19
C GLU A 3 -2.07 6.93 -3.39
N ILE A 4 -2.73 6.38 -4.41
CA ILE A 4 -2.11 6.11 -5.70
C ILE A 4 -2.71 7.00 -6.77
N ARG A 5 -1.89 7.38 -7.76
CA ARG A 5 -2.32 8.06 -8.99
C ARG A 5 -2.01 7.17 -10.17
N ILE A 6 -3.05 6.84 -10.95
CA ILE A 6 -2.89 6.13 -12.23
C ILE A 6 -3.15 7.15 -13.33
N GLU A 7 -2.14 7.37 -14.16
CA GLU A 7 -2.15 8.35 -15.24
C GLU A 7 -2.13 7.66 -16.60
N ASN A 8 -3.01 8.10 -17.49
CA ASN A 8 -3.05 7.67 -18.88
C ASN A 8 -2.62 8.83 -19.78
N PRO A 9 -1.36 8.84 -20.25
CA PRO A 9 -0.87 9.86 -21.16
C PRO A 9 -1.24 9.60 -22.62
N ASN A 10 -1.98 8.54 -22.94
CA ASN A 10 -2.26 8.12 -24.32
C ASN A 10 -3.62 8.62 -24.82
N PHE A 11 -3.76 8.68 -26.15
CA PHE A 11 -5.06 8.82 -26.81
C PHE A 11 -5.83 7.48 -26.74
N GLY A 12 -7.06 7.52 -26.24
CA GLY A 12 -7.87 6.33 -25.95
C GLY A 12 -7.91 5.96 -24.47
N PHE A 13 -8.75 4.97 -24.14
CA PHE A 13 -8.89 4.48 -22.76
C PHE A 13 -7.76 3.52 -22.41
N TYR A 14 -7.26 3.61 -21.18
CA TYR A 14 -6.33 2.65 -20.60
C TYR A 14 -7.03 1.84 -19.51
N GLU A 15 -6.97 0.52 -19.61
CA GLU A 15 -7.50 -0.40 -18.60
C GLU A 15 -6.35 -0.81 -17.67
N PHE A 16 -6.27 -0.17 -16.50
CA PHE A 16 -5.32 -0.58 -15.47
C PHE A 16 -5.77 -1.92 -14.88
N PRO A 17 -4.95 -2.98 -14.94
CA PRO A 17 -5.33 -4.29 -14.46
C PRO A 17 -5.36 -4.34 -12.92
N THR A 18 -6.17 -5.25 -12.37
CA THR A 18 -6.10 -5.52 -10.94
C THR A 18 -4.69 -5.99 -10.59
N SER A 19 -4.06 -5.29 -9.66
CA SER A 19 -2.65 -5.47 -9.31
C SER A 19 -2.50 -5.72 -7.82
N LYS A 20 -1.38 -6.35 -7.44
CA LYS A 20 -0.96 -6.52 -6.04
C LYS A 20 0.33 -5.75 -5.79
N GLY A 21 0.53 -5.33 -4.55
CA GLY A 21 1.80 -4.80 -4.08
C GLY A 21 2.12 -5.32 -2.69
N ASP A 22 3.37 -5.18 -2.33
CA ASP A 22 3.90 -5.65 -1.04
C ASP A 22 4.19 -4.44 -0.15
N VAL A 23 3.76 -4.53 1.11
CA VAL A 23 4.18 -3.59 2.15
C VAL A 23 5.37 -4.20 2.87
N MET A 24 6.53 -3.58 2.65
CA MET A 24 7.78 -3.99 3.27
C MET A 24 8.10 -3.10 4.48
N TYR A 25 8.59 -3.70 5.56
CA TYR A 25 9.17 -2.98 6.68
C TYR A 25 10.49 -3.63 7.09
N ASN A 26 11.57 -2.84 7.03
CA ASN A 26 12.93 -3.30 7.28
C ASN A 26 13.30 -4.60 6.52
N GLY A 27 12.94 -4.65 5.23
CA GLY A 27 13.19 -5.82 4.38
C GLY A 27 12.30 -7.04 4.63
N ARG A 28 11.32 -6.96 5.54
CA ARG A 28 10.32 -8.02 5.79
C ARG A 28 8.95 -7.64 5.22
N LEU A 29 8.25 -8.58 4.61
CA LEU A 29 6.86 -8.41 4.17
C LEU A 29 5.96 -8.33 5.40
N VAL A 30 5.17 -7.26 5.51
CA VAL A 30 4.27 -7.01 6.65
C VAL A 30 2.82 -6.78 6.23
N GLY A 31 2.51 -6.81 4.94
CA GLY A 31 1.16 -6.70 4.42
C GLY A 31 1.15 -6.78 2.91
N GLU A 32 -0.01 -7.11 2.35
CA GLU A 32 -0.25 -7.10 0.91
C GLU A 32 -1.33 -6.08 0.58
N LEU A 33 -1.15 -5.31 -0.48
CA LEU A 33 -2.12 -4.35 -0.97
C LEU A 33 -2.73 -4.84 -2.28
N LYS A 34 -4.05 -4.76 -2.39
CA LYS A 34 -4.80 -5.00 -3.62
C LYS A 34 -5.20 -3.68 -4.23
N ILE A 35 -4.78 -3.45 -5.47
CA ILE A 35 -5.22 -2.30 -6.28
C ILE A 35 -6.20 -2.84 -7.30
N ASN A 36 -7.48 -2.51 -7.13
CA ASN A 36 -8.51 -2.94 -8.07
C ASN A 36 -8.28 -2.31 -9.44
N GLY A 37 -8.57 -3.08 -10.50
CA GLY A 37 -8.48 -2.59 -11.87
C GLY A 37 -9.43 -1.42 -12.12
N GLN A 38 -8.99 -0.46 -12.95
CA GLN A 38 -9.75 0.76 -13.25
C GLN A 38 -9.49 1.22 -14.68
N ARG A 39 -10.55 1.71 -15.31
CA ARG A 39 -10.48 2.38 -16.60
C ARG A 39 -10.11 3.85 -16.43
N VAL A 40 -9.12 4.32 -17.19
CA VAL A 40 -8.63 5.71 -17.18
C VAL A 40 -8.84 6.31 -18.56
N ALA A 41 -9.53 7.45 -18.63
CA ALA A 41 -9.78 8.15 -19.89
C ALA A 41 -8.48 8.72 -20.50
N SER A 42 -8.52 9.08 -21.79
CA SER A 42 -7.35 9.64 -22.48
C SER A 42 -6.85 10.91 -21.80
N TYR A 43 -5.53 11.07 -21.70
CA TYR A 43 -4.88 12.26 -21.12
C TYR A 43 -5.42 12.64 -19.73
N SER A 44 -5.75 11.64 -18.91
CA SER A 44 -6.36 11.87 -17.59
C SER A 44 -5.69 11.04 -16.51
N ALA A 45 -6.01 11.34 -15.26
CA ALA A 45 -5.54 10.57 -14.12
C ALA A 45 -6.66 10.36 -13.10
N ILE A 46 -6.59 9.22 -12.42
CA ILE A 46 -7.46 8.87 -11.30
C ILE A 46 -6.62 8.78 -10.03
N ARG A 47 -7.18 9.24 -8.91
CA ARG A 47 -6.60 9.08 -7.58
C ARG A 47 -7.46 8.13 -6.75
N ARG A 48 -6.81 7.24 -6.02
CA ARG A 48 -7.50 6.28 -5.15
C ARG A 48 -6.75 6.10 -3.85
N GLU A 49 -7.53 6.07 -2.78
CA GLU A 49 -7.06 5.60 -1.50
C GLU A 49 -7.01 4.06 -1.52
N VAL A 50 -5.85 3.51 -1.18
CA VAL A 50 -5.64 2.08 -0.99
C VAL A 50 -5.38 1.84 0.49
N ARG A 51 -6.17 0.92 1.05
CA ARG A 51 -6.03 0.46 2.42
C ARG A 51 -5.55 -0.98 2.42
N THR A 52 -4.65 -1.27 3.34
CA THR A 52 -4.11 -2.61 3.57
C THR A 52 -3.94 -2.78 5.06
N GLU A 53 -4.28 -3.97 5.54
CA GLU A 53 -4.00 -4.38 6.90
C GLU A 53 -2.56 -4.90 6.95
N VAL A 54 -1.80 -4.40 7.91
CA VAL A 54 -0.45 -4.91 8.17
C VAL A 54 -0.51 -5.91 9.31
N SER A 55 0.05 -7.09 9.08
CA SER A 55 0.20 -8.12 10.09
C SER A 55 1.66 -8.54 10.16
N TYR A 56 2.19 -8.60 11.38
CA TYR A 56 3.55 -9.00 11.62
C TYR A 56 3.56 -10.16 12.61
N LYS A 57 4.09 -11.31 12.18
CA LYS A 57 4.38 -12.45 13.05
C LYS A 57 5.89 -12.59 13.18
N ASP A 58 6.41 -12.30 14.36
CA ASP A 58 7.81 -12.61 14.65
C ASP A 58 7.91 -14.08 15.04
N ASN A 59 8.53 -14.88 14.20
CA ASN A 59 8.73 -16.29 14.52
C ASN A 59 10.06 -16.52 15.25
N GLN A 60 11.07 -15.64 15.13
CA GLN A 60 12.38 -15.80 15.78
C GLN A 60 13.13 -14.45 15.93
N GLY A 61 13.26 -13.95 17.17
CA GLY A 61 14.14 -12.81 17.54
C GLY A 61 13.43 -11.57 18.11
N PRO A 62 14.19 -10.57 18.62
CA PRO A 62 13.63 -9.33 19.12
C PRO A 62 12.98 -8.54 17.96
N SER A 63 11.67 -8.35 18.07
CA SER A 63 10.89 -7.65 17.04
C SER A 63 11.31 -6.20 16.90
N VAL A 64 12.02 -5.91 15.81
CA VAL A 64 12.38 -4.53 15.41
C VAL A 64 11.12 -3.68 15.27
N LEU A 65 10.05 -4.23 14.67
CA LEU A 65 8.77 -3.54 14.53
C LEU A 65 8.18 -3.18 15.90
N LYS A 66 8.12 -4.13 16.84
CA LYS A 66 7.62 -3.88 18.20
C LYS A 66 8.47 -2.84 18.93
N ASN A 67 9.79 -2.92 18.80
CA ASN A 67 10.70 -1.97 19.42
C ASN A 67 10.52 -0.56 18.84
N ASP A 68 10.36 -0.44 17.54
CA ASP A 68 10.18 0.84 16.87
C ASP A 68 8.80 1.46 17.13
N ILE A 69 7.76 0.62 17.30
CA ILE A 69 6.45 1.06 17.82
C ILE A 69 6.61 1.58 19.26
N ASN A 70 7.27 0.82 20.14
CA ASN A 70 7.47 1.21 21.54
C ASN A 70 8.32 2.47 21.70
N ARG A 71 9.26 2.69 20.77
CA ARG A 71 10.09 3.90 20.71
C ARG A 71 9.38 5.09 20.07
N GLY A 72 8.16 4.90 19.57
CA GLY A 72 7.39 5.94 18.86
C GLY A 72 7.95 6.29 17.47
N LEU A 73 8.87 5.49 16.93
CA LEU A 73 9.38 5.64 15.57
C LEU A 73 8.31 5.24 14.53
N ILE A 74 7.44 4.31 14.89
CA ILE A 74 6.21 4.01 14.16
C ILE A 74 5.02 4.42 15.02
N ILE A 75 4.24 5.36 14.51
CA ILE A 75 2.98 5.76 15.14
C ILE A 75 1.85 4.98 14.48
N LEU A 76 1.32 4.01 15.21
CA LEU A 76 0.09 3.31 14.82
C LEU A 76 -1.10 4.22 15.13
N LYS A 77 -1.76 4.73 14.09
CA LYS A 77 -3.08 5.36 14.24
C LYS A 77 -4.14 4.28 14.06
N ILE A 78 -4.81 3.92 15.15
CA ILE A 78 -6.02 3.09 15.08
C ILE A 78 -7.09 3.96 14.41
N GLY A 79 -7.57 3.52 13.25
CA GLY A 79 -8.70 4.17 12.59
C GLY A 79 -9.97 3.92 13.40
N ALA A 80 -10.68 5.00 13.75
CA ALA A 80 -12.02 4.95 14.32
C ALA A 80 -13.06 4.46 13.29
#